data_AF-A0A2W0B524-F1
#
_entry.id   AF-A0A2W0B524-F1
#
_cell.length_a   1.000
_cell.length_b   1.000
_cell.length_c   1.000
_cell.angle_alpha   90.00
_cell.angle_beta   90.00
_cell.angle_gamma   90.00
#
_symmetry.space_group_name_H-M   'P 1'
#
loop_
_entity.id
_entity.type
_entity.pdbx_description
1 polymer ?
#
loop_
_entity_poly.entity_id
_entity_poly.type
_entity_poly.pdbx_seq_one_letter_code
_entity_poly.pdbx_strand_id
1 'polypeptide(L)'
;MKTQKILLTLLLMALCASVSTAQIADKKVLTLDGAKRVIAAAEAQARQLNAPGAVIAVVDDGGNLMALERLDGTFSAGANVSIGKARTAVRFKKPTRFFEELINSSGKGRTV
;
A
#
# COMPACT_ATOMS: atom_id res chain seq x y z
N MET A 1 -53.23 -1.75 26.06
CA MET A 1 -51.96 -2.40 26.50
C MET A 1 -51.25 -3.22 25.41
N LYS A 2 -51.95 -4.00 24.56
CA LYS A 2 -51.30 -4.82 23.51
C LYS A 2 -50.68 -3.98 22.38
N THR A 3 -51.37 -2.93 21.93
CA THR A 3 -50.89 -2.01 20.87
C THR A 3 -49.68 -1.17 21.30
N GLN A 4 -49.63 -0.76 22.56
CA GLN A 4 -48.49 -0.01 23.13
C GLN A 4 -47.22 -0.87 23.23
N LYS A 5 -47.36 -2.18 23.51
CA LYS A 5 -46.23 -3.13 23.51
C LYS A 5 -45.68 -3.37 22.10
N ILE A 6 -46.55 -3.45 21.09
CA ILE A 6 -46.16 -3.60 19.67
C ILE A 6 -45.42 -2.35 19.17
N LEU A 7 -45.89 -1.17 19.56
CA LEU A 7 -45.25 0.09 19.19
C LEU A 7 -43.86 0.23 19.84
N LEU A 8 -43.71 -0.24 21.09
CA LEU A 8 -42.43 -0.19 21.82
C LEU A 8 -41.40 -1.19 21.26
N THR A 9 -41.83 -2.38 20.83
CA THR A 9 -40.92 -3.35 20.16
C THR A 9 -40.50 -2.89 18.77
N LEU A 10 -41.38 -2.25 18.00
CA LEU A 10 -41.01 -1.65 16.71
C LEU A 10 -40.00 -0.50 16.87
N LEU A 11 -40.15 0.33 17.91
CA LEU A 11 -39.22 1.41 18.22
C LEU A 11 -37.84 0.88 18.66
N LEU A 12 -37.79 -0.20 19.43
CA LEU A 12 -36.53 -0.81 19.89
C LEU A 12 -35.76 -1.48 18.74
N MET A 13 -36.47 -2.08 17.77
CA MET A 13 -35.85 -2.73 16.61
C MET A 13 -35.26 -1.72 15.62
N ALA A 14 -35.89 -0.54 15.48
CA ALA A 14 -35.37 0.56 14.67
C ALA A 14 -34.07 1.16 15.24
N LEU A 15 -33.88 1.13 16.56
CA LEU A 15 -32.69 1.65 17.22
C LEU A 15 -31.43 0.76 17.04
N CYS A 16 -31.62 -0.53 16.75
CA CYS A 16 -30.50 -1.45 16.47
C CYS A 16 -29.92 -1.28 15.05
N ALA A 17 -30.70 -0.80 14.08
CA ALA A 17 -30.26 -0.65 12.69
C ALA A 17 -29.26 0.51 12.49
N SER A 18 -29.37 1.57 13.30
CA SER A 18 -28.50 2.75 13.25
C SER A 18 -27.13 2.59 13.91
N VAL A 19 -26.89 1.49 14.63
CA VAL A 19 -25.58 1.18 15.24
C VAL A 19 -24.58 0.58 14.23
N SER A 20 -25.06 -0.04 13.14
CA SER A 20 -24.19 -0.73 12.17
C SER A 20 -23.31 0.19 11.33
N THR A 21 -23.75 1.42 11.03
CA THR A 21 -22.95 2.41 10.27
C THR A 21 -21.84 3.06 11.08
N ALA A 22 -21.83 2.94 12.40
CA ALA A 22 -20.82 3.56 13.27
C ALA A 22 -19.49 2.80 13.36
N GLN A 23 -19.39 1.59 12.78
CA GLN A 23 -18.25 0.69 12.99
C GLN A 23 -17.23 0.63 11.83
N ILE A 24 -17.40 1.43 10.77
CA ILE A 24 -16.47 1.44 9.62
C ILE A 24 -15.77 2.80 9.48
N ALA A 25 -14.50 2.75 9.06
CA ALA A 25 -13.71 3.92 8.76
C ALA A 25 -13.46 4.02 7.25
N ASP A 26 -13.68 5.20 6.68
CA ASP A 26 -13.33 5.49 5.29
C ASP A 26 -11.83 5.79 5.14
N LYS A 27 -11.22 5.27 4.07
CA LYS A 27 -9.81 5.51 3.75
C LYS A 27 -9.65 5.81 2.26
N LYS A 28 -8.78 6.79 1.94
CA LYS A 28 -8.33 7.02 0.56
C LYS A 28 -7.37 5.92 0.14
N VAL A 29 -7.65 5.31 -1.01
CA VAL A 29 -6.84 4.25 -1.60
C VAL A 29 -6.32 4.68 -2.97
N LEU A 30 -5.18 4.13 -3.37
CA LEU A 30 -4.64 4.36 -4.71
C LEU A 30 -5.51 3.65 -5.74
N THR A 31 -5.81 4.32 -6.85
CA THR A 31 -6.50 3.71 -7.99
C THR A 31 -5.49 3.11 -8.97
N LEU A 32 -5.92 2.18 -9.82
CA LEU A 32 -5.06 1.64 -10.88
C LEU A 32 -4.55 2.74 -11.83
N ASP A 33 -5.41 3.71 -12.15
CA ASP A 33 -5.04 4.86 -12.98
C ASP A 33 -3.98 5.74 -12.30
N GLY A 34 -4.10 5.95 -10.99
CA GLY A 34 -3.06 6.59 -10.18
C GLY A 34 -1.74 5.81 -10.18
N ALA A 35 -1.80 4.48 -10.03
CA ALA A 35 -0.62 3.61 -10.08
C ALA A 35 0.09 3.69 -11.44
N LYS A 36 -0.65 3.71 -12.56
CA LYS A 36 -0.09 3.89 -13.90
C LYS A 36 0.59 5.25 -14.06
N ARG A 37 0.01 6.32 -13.53
CA ARG A 37 0.65 7.65 -13.54
C ARG A 37 1.95 7.70 -12.74
N VAL A 38 2.02 7.01 -11.61
CA VAL A 38 3.26 6.87 -10.82
C VAL A 38 4.34 6.15 -11.63
N ILE A 39 3.98 5.07 -12.33
CA ILE A 39 4.90 4.33 -13.19
C ILE A 39 5.45 5.23 -14.31
N ALA A 40 4.57 5.92 -15.04
CA ALA A 40 4.98 6.79 -16.14
C ALA A 40 5.95 7.90 -15.67
N ALA A 41 5.69 8.49 -14.49
CA ALA A 41 6.59 9.49 -13.91
C ALA A 41 7.97 8.90 -13.53
N ALA A 42 7.98 7.70 -12.95
CA ALA A 42 9.21 7.02 -12.56
C ALA A 42 10.02 6.54 -13.78
N GLU A 43 9.35 6.09 -14.84
CA GLU A 43 9.96 5.74 -16.11
C GLU A 43 10.62 6.97 -16.76
N ALA A 44 9.90 8.10 -16.84
CA ALA A 44 10.45 9.35 -17.35
C ALA A 44 11.71 9.79 -16.57
N GLN A 45 11.68 9.67 -15.24
CA GLN A 45 12.84 9.95 -14.41
C GLN A 45 13.99 8.96 -14.66
N ALA A 46 13.72 7.67 -14.79
CA ALA A 46 14.74 6.66 -15.09
C ALA A 46 15.43 6.95 -16.44
N ARG A 47 14.66 7.36 -17.45
CA ARG A 47 15.18 7.81 -18.76
C ARG A 47 16.07 9.04 -18.61
N GLN A 48 15.66 10.04 -17.84
CA GLN A 48 16.47 11.25 -17.58
C GLN A 48 17.78 10.94 -16.85
N LEU A 49 17.77 9.96 -15.95
CA LEU A 49 18.95 9.55 -15.17
C LEU A 49 19.84 8.53 -15.91
N ASN A 50 19.54 8.19 -17.16
CA ASN A 50 20.23 7.15 -17.92
C ASN A 50 20.32 5.82 -17.14
N ALA A 51 19.22 5.42 -16.49
CA ALA A 51 19.10 4.18 -15.72
C ALA A 51 18.24 3.15 -16.49
N PRO A 52 18.75 2.53 -17.58
CA PRO A 52 17.93 1.70 -18.47
C PRO A 52 17.40 0.41 -17.81
N GLY A 53 18.06 -0.11 -16.77
CA GLY A 53 17.69 -1.37 -16.11
C GLY A 53 16.72 -1.25 -14.93
N ALA A 54 15.77 -0.31 -14.95
CA ALA A 54 14.85 -0.09 -13.83
C ALA A 54 13.62 -1.03 -13.88
N VAL A 55 13.11 -1.39 -12.70
CA VAL A 55 11.77 -1.99 -12.54
C VAL A 55 10.97 -1.19 -11.55
N ILE A 56 9.78 -0.78 -11.96
CA ILE A 56 8.86 0.01 -11.15
C ILE A 56 7.67 -0.88 -10.75
N ALA A 57 7.50 -1.11 -9.45
CA ALA A 57 6.37 -1.83 -8.90
C ALA A 57 5.54 -0.90 -8.01
N VAL A 58 4.23 -0.94 -8.17
CA VAL A 58 3.26 -0.20 -7.35
C VAL A 58 2.32 -1.20 -6.68
N VAL A 59 2.15 -1.07 -5.38
CA VAL A 59 1.28 -1.93 -4.56
C VAL A 59 0.19 -1.11 -3.89
N ASP A 60 -0.91 -1.76 -3.54
CA ASP A 60 -1.97 -1.15 -2.73
C ASP A 60 -1.55 -1.01 -1.27
N ASP A 61 -2.45 -0.49 -0.43
CA ASP A 61 -2.23 -0.32 1.00
C ASP A 61 -2.18 -1.62 1.81
N GLY A 62 -2.64 -2.74 1.24
CA GLY A 62 -2.44 -4.10 1.75
C GLY A 62 -1.11 -4.73 1.30
N GLY A 63 -0.38 -4.09 0.39
CA GLY A 63 0.85 -4.61 -0.20
C GLY A 63 0.59 -5.66 -1.29
N ASN A 64 -0.56 -5.61 -1.97
CA ASN A 64 -0.85 -6.40 -3.15
C ASN A 64 -0.40 -5.65 -4.41
N LEU A 65 0.15 -6.37 -5.38
CA LEU A 65 0.63 -5.77 -6.62
C LEU A 65 -0.53 -5.18 -7.43
N MET A 66 -0.44 -3.89 -7.75
CA MET A 66 -1.41 -3.21 -8.61
C MET A 66 -0.87 -3.07 -10.05
N ALA A 67 0.40 -2.69 -10.18
CA ALA A 67 1.03 -2.48 -11.47
C ALA A 67 2.54 -2.71 -11.37
N LEU A 68 3.13 -3.20 -12.47
CA LEU A 68 4.56 -3.48 -12.60
C LEU A 68 4.99 -3.11 -14.01
N GLU A 69 6.09 -2.39 -14.13
CA GLU A 69 6.76 -2.14 -15.41
C GLU A 69 8.25 -2.44 -15.27
N ARG A 70 8.77 -3.24 -16.19
CA ARG A 70 10.17 -3.65 -16.26
C ARG A 70 10.76 -3.13 -17.56
N LEU A 71 11.75 -2.24 -17.45
CA LEU A 71 12.43 -1.68 -18.60
C LEU A 71 13.44 -2.69 -19.18
N ASP A 72 13.72 -2.52 -20.47
CA ASP A 72 14.69 -3.34 -21.19
C ASP A 72 16.11 -3.22 -20.59
N GLY A 73 16.87 -4.32 -20.58
CA GLY A 73 18.21 -4.34 -19.99
C GLY A 73 18.25 -4.48 -18.46
N THR A 74 17.10 -4.68 -17.81
CA THR A 74 17.03 -5.02 -16.38
C THR A 74 17.50 -6.46 -16.10
N PHE A 75 18.24 -6.68 -15.00
CA PHE A 75 18.56 -7.99 -14.45
C PHE A 75 17.33 -8.87 -14.10
N SER A 76 17.49 -10.20 -14.17
CA SER A 76 16.38 -11.17 -14.10
C SER A 76 15.56 -11.10 -12.81
N ALA A 77 16.21 -10.81 -11.66
CA ALA A 77 15.54 -10.73 -10.36
C ALA A 77 14.83 -9.37 -10.12
N GLY A 78 14.94 -8.40 -11.03
CA GLY A 78 14.49 -7.02 -10.82
C GLY A 78 12.99 -6.90 -10.47
N ALA A 79 12.15 -7.72 -11.07
CA ALA A 79 10.71 -7.77 -10.77
C ALA A 79 10.43 -8.10 -9.31
N ASN A 80 10.96 -9.22 -8.84
CA ASN A 80 10.76 -9.66 -7.45
C ASN A 80 11.36 -8.69 -6.45
N VAL A 81 12.52 -8.09 -6.76
CA VAL A 81 13.16 -7.07 -5.91
C VAL A 81 12.29 -5.82 -5.80
N SER A 82 11.77 -5.31 -6.92
CA SER A 82 10.93 -4.10 -6.92
C SER A 82 9.62 -4.32 -6.16
N ILE A 83 8.96 -5.46 -6.39
CA ILE A 83 7.76 -5.87 -5.65
C ILE A 83 8.06 -5.98 -4.15
N GLY A 84 9.17 -6.65 -3.78
CA GLY A 84 9.59 -6.78 -2.38
C GLY A 84 9.79 -5.42 -1.70
N LYS A 85 10.47 -4.49 -2.37
CA LYS A 85 10.69 -3.12 -1.86
C LYS A 85 9.38 -2.37 -1.67
N ALA A 86 8.47 -2.42 -2.65
CA ALA A 86 7.18 -1.75 -2.56
C ALA A 86 6.33 -2.29 -1.39
N ARG A 87 6.29 -3.62 -1.20
CA ARG A 87 5.58 -4.27 -0.08
C ARG A 87 6.17 -3.90 1.28
N THR A 88 7.50 -3.88 1.38
CA THR A 88 8.18 -3.45 2.61
C THR A 88 7.86 -2.00 2.92
N ALA A 89 7.88 -1.11 1.92
CA ALA A 89 7.58 0.30 2.12
C ALA A 89 6.16 0.53 2.69
N VAL A 90 5.16 -0.19 2.17
CA VAL A 90 3.78 -0.10 2.69
C VAL A 90 3.66 -0.64 4.11
N ARG A 91 4.23 -1.82 4.39
CA ARG A 91 4.11 -2.49 5.70
C ARG A 91 4.74 -1.68 6.83
N PHE A 92 5.93 -1.15 6.58
CA PHE A 92 6.68 -0.41 7.58
C PHE A 92 6.43 1.10 7.54
N LYS A 93 5.71 1.58 6.52
CA LYS A 93 5.48 3.02 6.28
C LYS A 93 6.79 3.82 6.28
N LYS A 94 7.86 3.23 5.74
CA LYS A 94 9.20 3.80 5.62
C LYS A 94 9.82 3.41 4.28
N PRO A 95 10.61 4.29 3.66
CA PRO A 95 11.43 3.91 2.51
C PRO A 95 12.37 2.76 2.89
N THR A 96 12.62 1.79 2.00
CA THR A 96 13.52 0.66 2.32
C THR A 96 14.95 1.09 2.65
N ARG A 97 15.38 2.25 2.13
CA ARG A 97 16.68 2.88 2.46
C ARG A 97 16.87 3.11 3.96
N PHE A 98 15.79 3.40 4.69
CA PHE A 98 15.85 3.57 6.14
C PHE A 98 16.45 2.34 6.85
N PHE A 99 16.07 1.13 6.41
CA PHE A 99 16.60 -0.10 7.00
C PHE A 99 18.05 -0.35 6.61
N GLU A 100 18.43 -0.03 5.38
CA GLU A 100 19.81 -0.10 4.92
C GLU A 100 20.72 0.82 5.75
N GLU A 101 20.29 2.06 5.98
CA GLU A 101 21.01 3.02 6.83
C GLU A 101 21.12 2.53 8.28
N LEU A 102 20.05 1.96 8.85
CA LEU A 102 20.08 1.37 10.20
C LEU A 102 21.06 0.21 10.30
N ILE A 103 21.06 -0.71 9.33
CA ILE A 103 21.97 -1.87 9.33
C ILE A 103 23.43 -1.39 9.21
N ASN A 104 23.71 -0.48 8.27
CA ASN A 104 25.06 0.02 8.02
C ASN A 104 25.60 0.88 9.17
N SER A 105 24.74 1.65 9.85
CA SER A 105 25.11 2.43 11.03
C SER A 105 25.30 1.56 12.28
N SER A 106 24.51 0.48 12.41
CA SER A 106 24.62 -0.47 13.53
C SER A 106 25.77 -1.46 13.39
N GLY A 107 26.28 -1.66 12.16
CA GLY A 107 27.40 -2.54 11.84
C GLY A 107 28.79 -1.96 12.15
N LYS A 108 28.92 -0.67 12.44
CA LYS A 108 30.22 0.00 12.65
C LYS A 108 30.90 -0.33 14.00
N GLY A 109 30.35 -1.28 14.78
CA GLY A 109 30.88 -1.72 16.06
C GLY A 109 30.63 -3.19 16.41
N ARG A 110 30.23 -4.02 15.44
CA ARG A 110 30.07 -5.48 15.65
C ARG A 110 30.86 -6.22 14.58
N THR A 111 32.17 -6.32 14.81
CA THR A 111 33.00 -7.37 14.25
C THR A 111 32.46 -8.71 14.74
N VAL A 112 32.08 -9.57 13.80
CA VAL A 112 32.19 -11.03 14.00
C VAL A 112 33.58 -11.46 13.57
#